data_AF-A0AAD0PAM7-F1
#
_entry.id   AF-A0AAD0PAM7-F1
#
_cell.length_a   1.000
_cell.length_b   1.000
_cell.length_c   1.000
_cell.angle_alpha   90.00
_cell.angle_beta   90.00
_cell.angle_gamma   90.00
#
_symmetry.space_group_name_H-M   'P 1'
#
loop_
_entity.id
_entity.type
_entity.pdbx_description
1 polymer ?
#
loop_
_entity_poly.entity_id
_entity_poly.type
_entity_poly.pdbx_seq_one_letter_code
_entity_poly.pdbx_strand_id
1 'polypeptide(L)'
;MVDLHRLWALIKINLIYRQPELTLRERKNHKSGDQLIKKFSLMDLGSGALLAIVFGWIFLASDFIRSPGLFTLMVVWFGVFTISQEIMFIYNIFFDNRDLNAYLPLPFKMSELFLAKILTVFRSTLLVTLPLYVMMLLTAWQARGFFWLRVLVASLAYLLLVILLCLLGN
;
A
#
# COMPACT_ATOMS: atom_id res chain seq x y z
N MET A 1 -3.69 19.30 -20.62
CA MET A 1 -2.44 18.85 -19.98
C MET A 1 -2.67 18.68 -18.49
N VAL A 2 -2.21 17.56 -17.94
CA VAL A 2 -2.15 17.28 -16.50
C VAL A 2 -0.93 18.02 -15.96
N ASP A 3 -1.11 18.80 -14.90
CA ASP A 3 -0.04 19.65 -14.36
C ASP A 3 0.71 18.90 -13.25
N LEU A 4 1.89 18.34 -13.57
CA LEU A 4 2.62 17.40 -12.71
C LEU A 4 2.97 17.96 -11.32
N HIS A 5 3.21 19.28 -11.23
CA HIS A 5 3.48 19.96 -9.96
C HIS A 5 2.26 19.97 -9.04
N ARG A 6 1.05 20.15 -9.60
CA ARG A 6 -0.20 20.16 -8.83
C ARG A 6 -0.53 18.76 -8.33
N LEU A 7 -0.33 17.75 -9.17
CA LEU A 7 -0.49 16.34 -8.80
C LEU A 7 0.41 15.96 -7.62
N TRP A 8 1.67 16.40 -7.63
CA TRP A 8 2.60 16.16 -6.53
C TRP A 8 2.17 16.85 -5.23
N ALA A 9 1.67 18.09 -5.30
CA ALA A 9 1.15 18.78 -4.12
C ALA A 9 -0.04 18.04 -3.50
N LEU A 10 -0.95 17.52 -4.32
CA LEU A 10 -2.09 16.71 -3.88
C LEU A 10 -1.66 15.38 -3.23
N ILE A 11 -0.68 14.68 -3.82
CA ILE A 11 -0.12 13.45 -3.23
C ILE A 11 0.49 13.75 -1.86
N LYS A 12 1.24 14.85 -1.72
CA LYS A 12 1.85 15.28 -0.46
C LYS A 12 0.80 15.52 0.63
N ILE A 13 -0.30 16.19 0.28
CA ILE A 13 -1.40 16.44 1.22
C ILE A 13 -2.06 15.12 1.60
N ASN A 14 -2.46 14.28 0.64
CA ASN A 14 -3.06 12.97 0.92
C ASN A 14 -2.18 12.08 1.81
N LEU A 15 -0.85 12.17 1.67
CA LEU A 15 0.08 11.41 2.50
C LEU A 15 0.09 11.88 3.98
N ILE A 16 -0.01 13.19 4.22
CA ILE A 16 -0.06 13.77 5.57
C ILE A 16 -1.41 13.46 6.25
N TYR A 17 -2.51 13.55 5.51
CA TYR A 17 -3.84 13.37 6.07
C TYR A 17 -4.32 11.91 6.11
N ARG A 18 -3.50 10.98 5.59
CA ARG A 18 -3.71 9.53 5.68
C ARG A 18 -3.89 9.02 7.12
N GLN A 19 -3.13 9.61 8.05
CA GLN A 19 -3.05 9.18 9.45
C GLN A 19 -3.16 10.43 10.36
N PRO A 20 -4.38 10.92 10.62
CA PRO A 20 -4.57 12.18 11.36
C PRO A 20 -3.95 12.15 12.76
N GLU A 21 -4.00 11.01 13.45
CA GLU A 21 -3.40 10.84 14.78
C GLU A 21 -1.87 11.04 14.78
N LEU A 22 -1.18 10.44 13.81
CA LEU A 22 0.28 10.53 13.69
C LEU A 22 0.70 11.95 13.28
N THR A 23 -0.09 12.60 12.42
CA THR A 23 0.13 14.00 12.02
C THR A 23 -0.01 14.96 13.20
N LEU A 24 -1.02 14.79 14.04
CA LEU A 24 -1.20 15.61 15.24
C LEU A 24 -0.05 15.40 16.24
N ARG A 25 0.42 14.16 16.42
CA ARG A 25 1.59 13.86 17.27
C ARG A 25 2.88 14.51 16.75
N GLU A 26 3.14 14.43 15.45
CA GLU A 26 4.36 15.00 14.87
C GLU A 26 4.33 16.53 14.75
N ARG A 27 3.14 17.13 14.57
CA ARG A 27 2.97 18.59 14.65
C ARG A 27 3.22 19.11 16.06
N LYS A 28 2.89 18.35 17.11
CA LYS A 28 3.28 18.67 18.50
C LYS A 28 4.80 18.64 18.70
N ASN A 29 5.53 17.91 17.86
CA ASN A 29 7.00 17.85 17.83
C ASN A 29 7.62 18.87 16.83
N HIS A 30 6.89 19.93 16.47
CA HIS A 30 7.32 21.02 15.56
C HIS A 30 7.71 20.60 14.13
N LYS A 31 7.33 19.40 13.67
CA LYS A 31 7.59 18.98 12.28
C LYS A 31 6.45 19.44 11.37
N SER A 32 6.78 20.03 10.23
CA SER A 32 5.83 20.58 9.26
C SER A 32 6.21 20.25 7.80
N GLY A 33 5.20 20.17 6.92
CA GLY A 33 5.36 20.02 5.48
C GLY A 33 6.20 18.80 5.05
N ASP A 34 7.31 19.05 4.36
CA ASP A 34 8.17 18.03 3.74
C ASP A 34 8.84 17.10 4.76
N GLN A 35 9.04 17.56 5.99
CA GLN A 35 9.62 16.74 7.06
C GLN A 35 8.65 15.65 7.53
N LEU A 36 7.35 15.94 7.58
CA LEU A 36 6.30 14.95 7.86
C LEU A 36 6.23 13.93 6.73
N ILE A 37 6.26 14.37 5.48
CA ILE A 37 6.17 13.51 4.30
C ILE A 37 7.34 12.54 4.25
N LYS A 38 8.57 13.04 4.47
CA LYS A 38 9.75 12.18 4.54
C LYS A 38 9.65 11.20 5.70
N LYS A 39 9.19 11.64 6.88
CA LYS A 39 9.04 10.76 8.05
C LYS A 39 8.00 9.68 7.83
N PHE A 40 6.81 10.02 7.34
CA PHE A 40 5.75 9.04 7.05
C PHE A 40 6.16 8.08 5.95
N SER A 41 6.79 8.58 4.88
CA SER A 41 7.35 7.73 3.85
C SER A 41 8.38 6.72 4.40
N LEU A 42 9.25 7.15 5.31
CA LEU A 42 10.22 6.27 5.97
C LEU A 42 9.56 5.30 6.95
N MET A 43 8.52 5.73 7.65
CA MET A 43 7.77 4.90 8.59
C MET A 43 6.99 3.81 7.85
N ASP A 44 6.33 4.17 6.75
CA ASP A 44 5.61 3.25 5.87
C ASP A 44 6.59 2.23 5.26
N LEU A 45 7.72 2.68 4.71
CA LEU A 45 8.75 1.78 4.18
C LEU A 45 9.34 0.88 5.27
N GLY A 46 9.63 1.42 6.44
CA GLY A 46 10.15 0.67 7.58
C GLY A 46 9.17 -0.38 8.08
N SER A 47 7.88 -0.04 8.15
CA SER A 47 6.81 -0.96 8.55
C SER A 47 6.62 -2.09 7.54
N GLY A 48 6.61 -1.78 6.25
CA GLY A 48 6.53 -2.78 5.17
C GLY A 48 7.75 -3.70 5.17
N ALA A 49 8.96 -3.15 5.35
CA ALA A 49 10.18 -3.94 5.46
C ALA A 49 10.17 -4.85 6.70
N LEU A 50 9.75 -4.34 7.85
CA LEU A 50 9.65 -5.11 9.09
C LEU A 50 8.63 -6.25 8.95
N LEU A 51 7.46 -5.97 8.38
CA LEU A 51 6.47 -7.01 8.06
C LEU A 51 7.05 -8.08 7.16
N ALA A 52 7.75 -7.69 6.09
CA ALA A 52 8.36 -8.62 5.16
C ALA A 52 9.46 -9.49 5.78
N ILE A 53 10.26 -8.93 6.68
CA ILE A 53 11.28 -9.69 7.43
C ILE A 53 10.60 -10.70 8.36
N VAL A 54 9.66 -10.24 9.19
CA VAL A 54 8.98 -11.11 10.18
C VAL A 54 8.21 -12.23 9.49
N PHE A 55 7.35 -11.89 8.52
CA PHE A 55 6.59 -12.90 7.78
C PHE A 55 7.47 -13.73 6.85
N GLY A 56 8.52 -13.16 6.26
CA GLY A 56 9.49 -13.91 5.46
C GLY A 56 10.15 -15.02 6.27
N TRP A 57 10.51 -14.74 7.53
CA TRP A 57 11.03 -15.75 8.45
C TRP A 57 10.01 -16.85 8.77
N ILE A 58 8.75 -16.49 9.00
CA ILE A 58 7.66 -17.45 9.23
C ILE A 58 7.45 -18.34 7.99
N PHE A 59 7.46 -17.74 6.80
CA PHE A 59 7.21 -18.43 5.54
C PHE A 59 8.35 -19.35 5.12
N LEU A 60 9.60 -19.08 5.50
CA LEU A 60 10.72 -20.00 5.26
C LEU A 60 10.54 -21.36 5.95
N ALA A 61 9.85 -21.38 7.09
CA ALA A 61 9.53 -22.63 7.79
C ALA A 61 8.35 -23.39 7.14
N SER A 62 7.70 -22.82 6.11
CA SER A 62 6.49 -23.37 5.49
C SER A 62 6.74 -23.90 4.08
N ASP A 63 6.20 -25.08 3.77
CA ASP A 63 6.20 -25.66 2.41
C ASP A 63 4.85 -25.41 1.74
N PHE A 64 4.78 -24.38 0.90
CA PHE A 64 3.53 -23.94 0.25
C PHE A 64 3.10 -24.85 -0.90
N ILE A 65 4.02 -25.66 -1.44
CA ILE A 65 3.72 -26.60 -2.52
C ILE A 65 3.06 -27.84 -1.96
N ARG A 66 3.56 -28.33 -0.84
CA ARG A 66 2.96 -29.47 -0.13
C ARG A 66 1.66 -29.07 0.57
N SER A 67 1.49 -27.79 0.91
CA SER A 67 0.31 -27.26 1.61
C SER A 67 -0.37 -26.10 0.86
N PRO A 68 -1.01 -26.36 -0.31
CA PRO A 68 -1.67 -25.30 -1.09
C PRO A 68 -2.81 -24.61 -0.33
N GLY A 69 -3.40 -25.29 0.67
CA GLY A 69 -4.37 -24.69 1.59
C GLY A 69 -3.78 -23.55 2.42
N LEU A 70 -2.54 -23.68 2.91
CA LEU A 70 -1.87 -22.61 3.67
C LEU A 70 -1.56 -21.41 2.79
N PHE A 71 -1.11 -21.63 1.54
CA PHE A 71 -0.89 -20.56 0.58
C PHE A 71 -2.16 -19.74 0.36
N THR A 72 -3.27 -20.43 0.07
CA THR A 72 -4.57 -19.79 -0.19
C THR A 72 -5.09 -19.04 1.04
N LEU A 73 -4.96 -19.65 2.22
CA LEU A 73 -5.34 -19.04 3.49
C LEU A 73 -4.57 -17.73 3.73
N MET A 74 -3.25 -17.71 3.49
CA MET A 74 -2.44 -16.50 3.65
C MET A 74 -2.84 -15.41 2.67
N VAL A 75 -3.10 -15.76 1.40
CA VAL A 75 -3.61 -14.80 0.39
C VAL A 75 -4.92 -14.17 0.86
N VAL A 76 -5.87 -14.98 1.36
CA VAL A 76 -7.15 -14.48 1.86
C VAL A 76 -6.97 -13.59 3.09
N TRP A 77 -6.19 -14.03 4.09
CA TRP A 77 -5.94 -13.24 5.30
C TRP A 77 -5.32 -11.88 5.01
N PHE A 78 -4.26 -11.84 4.20
CA PHE A 78 -3.64 -10.59 3.79
C PHE A 78 -4.58 -9.75 2.91
N GLY A 79 -5.40 -10.38 2.06
CA GLY A 79 -6.42 -9.70 1.28
C GLY A 79 -7.44 -8.98 2.15
N VAL A 80 -8.04 -9.69 3.11
CA VAL A 80 -8.98 -9.11 4.09
C VAL A 80 -8.31 -8.00 4.90
N PHE A 81 -7.09 -8.23 5.38
CA PHE A 81 -6.34 -7.21 6.13
C PHE A 81 -6.09 -5.94 5.30
N THR A 82 -5.67 -6.11 4.04
CA THR A 82 -5.37 -4.98 3.13
C THR A 82 -6.63 -4.20 2.81
N ILE A 83 -7.73 -4.87 2.45
CA ILE A 83 -9.02 -4.23 2.20
C ILE A 83 -9.50 -3.47 3.45
N SER A 84 -9.37 -4.06 4.65
CA SER A 84 -9.75 -3.40 5.90
C SER A 84 -8.98 -2.09 6.13
N GLN A 85 -7.67 -2.09 5.85
CA GLN A 85 -6.82 -0.90 5.96
C GLN A 85 -7.20 0.15 4.91
N GLU A 86 -7.53 -0.27 3.69
CA GLU A 86 -7.91 0.63 2.61
C GLU A 86 -9.25 1.33 2.88
N ILE A 87 -10.25 0.61 3.41
CA ILE A 87 -11.52 1.20 3.83
C ILE A 87 -11.29 2.30 4.89
N MET A 88 -10.46 2.02 5.90
CA MET A 88 -10.12 3.01 6.93
C MET A 88 -9.35 4.21 6.34
N PHE A 89 -8.46 3.96 5.40
CA PHE A 89 -7.71 5.01 4.72
C PHE A 89 -8.61 5.92 3.87
N ILE A 90 -9.55 5.35 3.13
CA ILE A 90 -10.56 6.07 2.36
C ILE A 90 -11.46 6.85 3.31
N TYR A 91 -11.91 6.23 4.40
CA TYR A 91 -12.74 6.92 5.40
C TYR A 91 -12.04 8.18 5.94
N ASN A 92 -10.77 8.07 6.32
CA ASN A 92 -9.99 9.20 6.85
C ASN A 92 -9.81 10.31 5.80
N ILE A 93 -9.55 9.94 4.54
CA ILE A 93 -9.36 10.92 3.47
C ILE A 93 -10.66 11.61 3.05
N PHE A 94 -11.78 10.87 2.99
CA PHE A 94 -13.03 11.34 2.39
C PHE A 94 -14.04 11.90 3.41
N PHE A 95 -14.06 11.37 4.64
CA PHE A 95 -15.10 11.69 5.63
C PHE A 95 -14.56 12.42 6.86
N ASP A 96 -13.38 12.05 7.36
CA ASP A 96 -12.82 12.67 8.58
C ASP A 96 -12.16 14.03 8.28
N ASN A 97 -11.67 14.23 7.05
CA ASN A 97 -11.33 15.55 6.56
C ASN A 97 -12.60 16.29 6.15
N ARG A 98 -12.97 17.35 6.88
CA ARG A 98 -13.93 18.39 6.44
C ARG A 98 -13.46 19.18 5.20
N ASP A 99 -12.52 18.63 4.43
CA ASP A 99 -11.81 19.29 3.33
C ASP A 99 -12.54 19.18 1.99
N LEU A 100 -13.60 18.38 1.84
CA LEU A 100 -14.39 18.38 0.60
C LEU A 100 -14.87 19.80 0.26
N ASN A 101 -15.25 20.57 1.28
CA ASN A 101 -15.60 22.01 1.17
C ASN A 101 -14.38 22.92 0.99
N ALA A 102 -13.19 22.52 1.44
CA ALA A 102 -11.94 23.28 1.26
C ALA A 102 -11.29 23.06 -0.11
N TYR A 103 -11.55 21.93 -0.78
CA TYR A 103 -11.11 21.65 -2.15
C TYR A 103 -11.99 22.29 -3.23
N LEU A 104 -13.29 22.51 -2.94
CA LEU A 104 -14.27 23.16 -3.81
C LEU A 104 -13.82 24.52 -4.42
N PRO A 105 -13.13 25.42 -3.69
CA PRO A 105 -12.66 26.71 -4.25
C PRO A 105 -11.33 26.64 -5.01
N LEU A 106 -10.62 25.50 -5.02
CA LEU A 106 -9.33 25.38 -5.70
C LEU A 106 -9.51 24.89 -7.14
N PRO A 107 -8.79 25.44 -8.14
CA PRO A 107 -8.95 25.10 -9.56
C PRO A 107 -8.26 23.77 -9.91
N PHE A 108 -8.65 22.70 -9.23
CA PHE A 108 -8.17 21.34 -9.49
C PHE A 108 -9.14 20.61 -10.40
N LYS A 109 -8.60 19.90 -11.40
CA LYS A 109 -9.40 19.00 -12.23
C LYS A 109 -9.73 17.75 -11.43
N MET A 110 -10.99 17.30 -11.49
CA MET A 110 -11.44 16.06 -10.84
C MET A 110 -10.58 14.84 -11.18
N SER A 111 -10.04 14.78 -12.41
CA SER A 111 -9.13 13.73 -12.86
C SER A 111 -7.78 13.72 -12.12
N GLU A 112 -7.24 14.88 -11.75
CA GLU A 112 -5.96 14.99 -11.04
C GLU A 112 -6.12 14.57 -9.58
N LEU A 113 -7.25 14.91 -8.97
CA LEU A 113 -7.60 14.51 -7.61
C LEU A 113 -7.79 12.98 -7.51
N PHE A 114 -8.47 12.40 -8.50
CA PHE A 114 -8.70 10.95 -8.56
C PHE A 114 -7.41 10.16 -8.79
N LEU A 115 -6.54 10.61 -9.72
CA LEU A 115 -5.23 10.00 -9.96
C LEU A 115 -4.32 10.05 -8.72
N ALA A 116 -4.28 11.19 -8.01
CA ALA A 116 -3.48 11.32 -6.80
C ALA A 116 -3.95 10.35 -5.70
N LYS A 117 -5.26 10.11 -5.58
CA LYS A 117 -5.82 9.16 -4.62
C LYS A 117 -5.47 7.72 -4.98
N ILE A 118 -5.70 7.30 -6.22
CA ILE A 118 -5.37 5.94 -6.68
C ILE A 118 -3.88 5.65 -6.49
N LEU A 119 -3.00 6.57 -6.88
CA LEU A 119 -1.56 6.35 -6.76
C LEU A 119 -1.12 6.23 -5.30
N THR A 120 -1.75 6.99 -4.41
CA THR A 120 -1.48 6.96 -2.98
C THR A 120 -1.98 5.64 -2.36
N VAL A 121 -3.20 5.19 -2.71
CA VAL A 121 -3.75 3.88 -2.31
C VAL A 121 -2.82 2.76 -2.78
N PHE A 122 -2.53 2.70 -4.08
CA PHE A 122 -1.68 1.68 -4.70
C PHE A 122 -0.32 1.54 -4.02
N ARG A 123 0.34 2.67 -3.70
CA ARG A 123 1.60 2.66 -2.94
C ARG A 123 1.44 2.03 -1.55
N SER A 124 0.33 2.30 -0.87
CA SER A 124 0.03 1.71 0.44
C SER A 124 -0.16 0.20 0.34
N THR A 125 -0.97 -0.23 -0.64
CA THR A 125 -1.28 -1.62 -0.93
C THR A 125 0.02 -2.41 -1.16
N LEU A 126 0.95 -1.86 -1.93
CA LEU A 126 2.26 -2.48 -2.18
C LEU A 126 3.06 -2.75 -0.90
N LEU A 127 3.09 -1.78 0.03
CA LEU A 127 3.87 -1.91 1.27
C LEU A 127 3.24 -2.89 2.25
N VAL A 128 1.92 -2.92 2.35
CA VAL A 128 1.18 -3.82 3.23
C VAL A 128 1.22 -5.27 2.71
N THR A 129 1.15 -5.46 1.40
CA THR A 129 1.14 -6.78 0.75
C THR A 129 2.54 -7.33 0.46
N LEU A 130 3.61 -6.63 0.84
CA LEU A 130 4.99 -7.06 0.62
C LEU A 130 5.29 -8.48 1.16
N PRO A 131 4.76 -8.90 2.33
CA PRO A 131 4.85 -10.28 2.78
C PRO A 131 4.31 -11.32 1.79
N LEU A 132 3.20 -11.03 1.10
CA LEU A 132 2.66 -11.94 0.08
C LEU A 132 3.62 -12.08 -1.11
N TYR A 133 4.33 -11.01 -1.48
CA TYR A 133 5.34 -11.09 -2.52
C TYR A 133 6.49 -12.01 -2.11
N VAL A 134 6.97 -11.89 -0.86
CA VAL A 134 7.98 -12.81 -0.30
C VAL A 134 7.48 -14.25 -0.33
N MET A 135 6.23 -14.50 0.09
CA MET A 135 5.61 -15.82 0.05
C MET A 135 5.58 -16.41 -1.37
N MET A 136 5.19 -15.61 -2.37
CA MET A 136 5.14 -16.03 -3.76
C MET A 136 6.52 -16.34 -4.33
N LEU A 137 7.55 -15.56 -3.97
CA LEU A 137 8.94 -15.84 -4.35
C LEU A 137 9.47 -17.12 -3.69
N LEU A 138 9.14 -17.37 -2.42
CA LEU A 138 9.51 -18.61 -1.73
C LEU A 138 8.81 -19.82 -2.36
N THR A 139 7.54 -19.68 -2.72
CA THR A 139 6.80 -20.72 -3.45
C THR A 139 7.44 -20.99 -4.82
N ALA A 140 7.84 -19.92 -5.53
CA ALA A 140 8.58 -20.01 -6.78
C ALA A 140 9.92 -20.70 -6.60
N TRP A 141 10.62 -20.51 -5.47
CA TRP A 141 11.86 -21.21 -5.13
C TRP A 141 11.64 -22.71 -4.88
N GLN A 142 10.62 -23.06 -4.10
CA GLN A 142 10.29 -24.44 -3.73
C GLN A 142 9.88 -25.31 -4.93
N ALA A 143 9.39 -24.70 -6.01
CA ALA A 143 8.90 -25.43 -7.17
C ALA A 143 10.02 -26.16 -7.95
N ARG A 144 9.63 -27.04 -8.86
CA ARG A 144 10.57 -27.70 -9.79
C ARG A 144 10.47 -27.04 -11.17
N GLY A 145 11.59 -26.98 -11.90
CA GLY A 145 11.64 -26.44 -13.26
C GLY A 145 12.50 -25.18 -13.41
N PHE A 146 12.34 -24.45 -14.51
CA PHE A 146 13.17 -23.29 -14.83
C PHE A 146 12.93 -22.13 -13.84
N PHE A 147 13.98 -21.71 -13.14
CA PHE A 147 13.87 -20.76 -12.02
C PHE A 147 13.35 -19.38 -12.45
N TRP A 148 13.93 -18.79 -13.50
CA TRP A 148 13.57 -17.43 -13.94
C TRP A 148 12.13 -17.29 -14.40
N LEU A 149 11.59 -18.31 -15.07
CA LEU A 149 10.17 -18.31 -15.48
C LEU A 149 9.24 -18.33 -14.26
N ARG A 150 9.58 -19.09 -13.22
CA ARG A 150 8.78 -19.16 -11.98
C ARG A 150 8.77 -17.83 -11.23
N VAL A 151 9.92 -17.17 -11.14
CA VAL A 151 10.02 -15.82 -10.55
C VAL A 151 9.16 -14.83 -11.35
N LEU A 152 9.23 -14.86 -12.69
CA LEU A 152 8.42 -14.00 -13.54
C LEU A 152 6.91 -14.24 -13.32
N VAL A 153 6.48 -15.51 -13.27
CA VAL A 153 5.07 -15.86 -13.00
C VAL A 153 4.64 -15.41 -11.60
N ALA A 154 5.49 -15.57 -10.58
CA ALA A 154 5.22 -15.11 -9.22
C ALA A 154 5.07 -13.58 -9.16
N SER A 155 5.96 -12.84 -9.82
CA SER A 155 5.87 -11.38 -9.90
C SER A 155 4.60 -10.91 -10.65
N LEU A 156 4.23 -11.58 -11.75
CA LEU A 156 2.98 -11.28 -12.47
C LEU A 156 1.75 -11.57 -11.61
N ALA A 157 1.71 -12.71 -10.93
CA ALA A 157 0.61 -13.09 -10.03
C ALA A 157 0.48 -12.10 -8.86
N TYR A 158 1.61 -11.65 -8.29
CA TYR A 158 1.63 -10.63 -7.26
C TYR A 158 1.06 -9.29 -7.77
N LEU A 159 1.52 -8.83 -8.95
CA LEU A 159 1.01 -7.59 -9.55
C LEU A 159 -0.50 -7.66 -9.80
N LEU A 160 -1.00 -8.78 -10.32
CA LEU A 160 -2.42 -9.00 -10.54
C LEU A 160 -3.18 -8.93 -9.21
N LEU A 161 -2.68 -9.56 -8.16
CA LEU A 161 -3.27 -9.53 -6.83
C LEU A 161 -3.33 -8.11 -6.27
N VAL A 162 -2.26 -7.32 -6.38
CA VAL A 162 -2.23 -5.92 -5.93
C VAL A 162 -3.25 -5.08 -6.68
N ILE A 163 -3.35 -5.24 -8.01
CA ILE A 163 -4.34 -4.54 -8.84
C ILE A 163 -5.75 -4.91 -8.39
N LEU A 164 -6.02 -6.20 -8.18
CA LEU A 164 -7.33 -6.69 -7.74
C LEU A 164 -7.71 -6.12 -6.36
N LEU A 165 -6.78 -6.12 -5.40
CA LEU A 165 -7.02 -5.52 -4.08
C LEU A 165 -7.29 -4.02 -4.18
N CYS A 166 -6.50 -3.29 -4.97
CA CYS A 166 -6.69 -1.86 -5.18
C CYS A 166 -8.02 -1.53 -5.87
N LEU A 167 -8.54 -2.43 -6.74
CA LEU A 167 -9.86 -2.29 -7.36
C LEU A 167 -11.00 -2.60 -6.38
N LEU A 168 -10.82 -3.58 -5.49
CA LEU A 168 -11.80 -3.93 -4.46
C LEU A 168 -11.89 -2.87 -3.36
N GLY A 169 -10.81 -2.14 -3.11
CA GLY A 169 -10.77 -1.08 -2.11
C GLY A 169 -11.35 0.26 -2.58
N ASN A 170 -11.45 0.53 -3.89
CA ASN A 170 -12.02 1.77 -4.46
C ASN A 170 -13.54 1.69 -4.67
#